data_AF-A0A9P1HNK9-F1
#
_entry.id   AF-A0A9P1HNK9-F1
#
_cell.length_a   1.000
_cell.length_b   1.000
_cell.length_c   1.000
_cell.angle_alpha   90.00
_cell.angle_beta   90.00
_cell.angle_gamma   90.00
#
_symmetry.space_group_name_H-M   'P 1'
#
loop_
_entity.id
_entity.type
_entity.pdbx_description
1 polymer ?
#
loop_
_entity_poly.entity_id
_entity_poly.type
_entity_poly.pdbx_seq_one_letter_code
_entity_poly.pdbx_strand_id
1 'polypeptide(L)'
;MGWRLAWKDPDGPANHLEWAPPVRVIAVVTLLTSTLDLMADFLVCSRIAEFLSNFQSQTAIYAAYGYFFFTALSVFVYVFEMIDVCKTLKHDEENIFYARLAKSLVLALEEVPCPSFLNILFTNEPRLSLANPVFFSSCIKLVALSWGIIKFTKLRFFWPCLPLNPKHDTRENVRRCFTFTLYRCCMIFVNICHILAIFLVIKNIIASKDGGRPIVVRE
;
A
#
# COMPACT_ATOMS: atom_id res chain seq x y z
N MET A 1 5.57 22.68 38.47
CA MET A 1 6.11 21.38 38.93
C MET A 1 5.74 20.33 37.90
N GLY A 2 6.65 20.08 36.95
CA GLY A 2 6.45 19.13 35.85
C GLY A 2 7.03 17.77 36.23
N TRP A 3 6.23 16.71 36.07
CA TRP A 3 6.65 15.35 36.36
C TRP A 3 7.54 14.85 35.21
N ARG A 4 8.85 14.79 35.46
CA ARG A 4 9.79 14.02 34.63
C ARG A 4 9.70 12.57 35.07
N LEU A 5 9.25 11.69 34.18
CA LEU A 5 9.48 10.25 34.34
C LEU A 5 10.98 10.01 34.22
N ALA A 6 11.61 9.74 35.37
CA ALA A 6 13.03 9.42 35.48
C ALA A 6 13.30 8.08 34.80
N TRP A 7 13.90 8.12 33.62
CA TRP A 7 14.55 6.96 33.02
C TRP A 7 15.82 6.67 33.80
N LYS A 8 15.77 5.68 34.69
CA LYS A 8 16.93 5.13 35.36
C LYS A 8 17.03 3.65 34.99
N ASP A 9 17.49 3.40 33.77
CA ASP A 9 18.09 2.12 33.38
C ASP A 9 19.42 2.43 32.67
N PRO A 10 20.57 2.08 33.26
CA PRO A 10 21.88 2.22 32.62
C PRO A 10 22.09 1.22 31.48
N ASP A 11 21.30 0.14 31.45
CA ASP A 11 21.20 -0.84 30.39
C ASP A 11 19.73 -0.88 29.91
N GLY A 12 19.29 0.19 29.26
CA GLY A 12 17.99 0.19 28.59
C GLY A 12 17.94 -0.93 27.55
N PRO A 13 16.80 -1.60 27.33
CA PRO A 13 16.70 -2.58 26.26
C PRO A 13 17.10 -1.86 24.98
N ALA A 14 18.23 -2.27 24.43
CA ALA A 14 18.74 -1.81 23.17
C ALA A 14 17.56 -1.61 22.21
N ASN A 15 17.33 -0.38 21.76
CA ASN A 15 16.43 -0.07 20.65
C ASN A 15 16.92 -0.70 19.32
N HIS A 16 17.85 -1.65 19.39
CA HIS A 16 18.12 -2.64 18.37
C HIS A 16 16.96 -3.64 18.39
N LEU A 17 15.94 -3.39 17.56
CA LEU A 17 15.09 -4.49 17.08
C LEU A 17 16.03 -5.53 16.43
N GLU A 18 16.39 -6.60 17.13
CA GLU A 18 17.18 -7.72 16.61
C GLU A 18 16.53 -8.42 15.40
N TRP A 19 15.26 -8.12 15.11
CA TRP A 19 14.46 -8.74 14.06
C TRP A 19 14.07 -7.80 12.90
N ALA A 20 14.43 -6.52 12.94
CA ALA A 20 14.12 -5.58 11.85
C ALA A 20 15.42 -5.16 11.13
N PRO A 21 15.45 -5.17 9.78
CA PRO A 21 16.59 -4.61 9.07
C PRO A 21 16.83 -3.15 9.50
N PRO A 22 18.09 -2.66 9.41
CA PRO A 22 18.42 -1.30 9.84
C PRO A 22 17.42 -0.29 9.27
N VAL A 23 17.01 0.70 10.06
CA VAL A 23 15.96 1.68 9.69
C VAL A 23 16.23 2.30 8.32
N ARG A 24 17.51 2.53 8.00
CA ARG A 24 17.98 3.02 6.70
C ARG A 24 17.70 2.06 5.55
N VAL A 25 17.91 0.76 5.73
CA VAL A 25 17.59 -0.26 4.72
C VAL A 25 16.10 -0.28 4.44
N ILE A 26 15.27 -0.24 5.50
CA ILE A 26 13.81 -0.20 5.35
C ILE A 26 13.38 1.06 4.60
N ALA A 27 13.95 2.21 4.93
CA ALA A 27 13.66 3.47 4.27
C ALA A 27 14.05 3.45 2.78
N VAL A 28 15.24 2.95 2.43
CA VAL A 28 15.71 2.85 1.04
C VAL A 28 14.83 1.90 0.23
N VAL A 29 14.50 0.72 0.76
CA VAL A 29 13.63 -0.22 0.06
C VAL A 29 12.23 0.36 -0.10
N THR A 30 11.69 1.01 0.93
CA THR A 30 10.38 1.68 0.85
C THR A 30 10.37 2.76 -0.23
N LEU A 31 11.48 3.50 -0.37
CA LEU A 31 11.64 4.53 -1.39
C LEU A 31 11.63 3.90 -2.79
N LEU A 32 12.37 2.82 -3.00
CA LEU A 32 12.39 2.10 -4.28
C LEU A 32 11.03 1.49 -4.62
N THR A 33 10.36 0.84 -3.66
CA THR A 33 9.06 0.19 -3.90
C THR A 33 7.97 1.20 -4.24
N SER A 34 7.92 2.33 -3.53
CA SER A 34 6.93 3.38 -3.81
C SER A 34 7.20 4.07 -5.15
N THR A 35 8.46 4.25 -5.53
CA THR A 35 8.81 4.82 -6.85
C THR A 35 8.37 3.89 -7.97
N LEU A 36 8.63 2.58 -7.83
CA LEU A 36 8.22 1.59 -8.81
C LEU A 36 6.71 1.47 -8.93
N ASP A 37 5.97 1.56 -7.81
CA ASP A 37 4.50 1.53 -7.81
C ASP A 37 3.92 2.72 -8.59
N LEU A 38 4.44 3.92 -8.35
CA LEU A 38 4.03 5.11 -9.08
C LEU A 38 4.35 5.01 -10.58
N MET A 39 5.52 4.48 -10.94
CA MET A 39 5.88 4.24 -12.34
C MET A 39 4.95 3.22 -13.00
N ALA A 40 4.55 2.18 -12.27
CA ALA A 40 3.61 1.17 -12.75
C ALA A 40 2.23 1.75 -13.03
N ASP A 41 1.77 2.68 -12.18
CA ASP A 41 0.51 3.40 -12.40
C ASP A 41 0.58 4.31 -13.64
N PHE A 42 1.67 5.06 -13.81
CA PHE A 42 1.84 5.88 -15.02
C PHE A 42 1.91 5.06 -16.31
N LEU A 43 2.55 3.89 -16.27
CA LEU A 43 2.61 2.99 -17.42
C LEU A 43 1.21 2.55 -17.83
N VAL A 44 0.37 2.19 -16.87
CA VAL A 44 -1.01 1.78 -17.13
C VAL A 44 -1.85 2.96 -17.61
N CYS A 45 -1.72 4.13 -17.00
CA CYS A 45 -2.37 5.37 -17.47
C CYS A 45 -2.03 5.69 -18.93
N SER A 46 -0.75 5.61 -19.31
CA SER A 46 -0.30 5.85 -20.68
C SER A 46 -0.99 4.91 -21.67
N ARG A 47 -1.11 3.62 -21.33
CA ARG A 47 -1.78 2.62 -22.17
C ARG A 47 -3.29 2.78 -22.20
N ILE A 48 -3.92 3.13 -21.09
CA ILE A 48 -5.35 3.45 -21.06
C ILE A 48 -5.63 4.66 -21.96
N ALA A 49 -4.78 5.69 -21.93
CA ALA A 49 -4.95 6.90 -22.75
C ALA A 49 -4.88 6.60 -24.25
N GLU A 50 -3.93 5.75 -24.67
CA GLU A 50 -3.75 5.33 -26.06
C GLU A 50 -4.99 4.62 -26.63
N PHE A 51 -5.69 3.84 -25.81
CA PHE A 51 -6.83 3.03 -26.23
C PHE A 51 -8.20 3.57 -25.77
N LEU A 52 -8.23 4.73 -25.12
CA LEU A 52 -9.42 5.32 -24.50
C LEU A 52 -10.55 5.54 -25.50
N SER A 53 -10.22 6.03 -26.71
CA SER A 53 -11.18 6.29 -27.79
C SER A 53 -11.90 5.03 -28.28
N ASN A 54 -11.29 3.86 -28.07
CA ASN A 54 -11.82 2.61 -28.60
C ASN A 54 -12.76 1.92 -27.60
N PHE A 55 -12.90 2.39 -26.35
CA PHE A 55 -13.79 1.76 -25.35
C PHE A 55 -15.26 1.82 -25.78
N GLN A 56 -15.93 0.67 -25.73
CA GLN A 56 -17.33 0.49 -26.11
C GLN A 56 -18.26 0.54 -24.89
N SER A 57 -17.76 0.16 -23.71
CA SER A 57 -18.50 0.14 -22.46
C SER A 57 -18.35 1.45 -21.70
N GLN A 58 -19.49 2.08 -21.39
CA GLN A 58 -19.54 3.28 -20.54
C GLN A 58 -18.93 3.03 -19.15
N THR A 59 -19.11 1.84 -18.58
CA THR A 59 -18.52 1.49 -17.27
C THR A 59 -16.99 1.42 -17.33
N ALA A 60 -16.42 0.94 -18.44
CA ALA A 60 -14.98 0.91 -18.65
C ALA A 60 -14.41 2.33 -18.82
N ILE A 61 -15.12 3.22 -19.51
CA ILE A 61 -14.73 4.62 -19.65
C ILE A 61 -14.71 5.33 -18.28
N TYR A 62 -15.76 5.18 -17.47
CA TYR A 62 -15.76 5.75 -16.11
C TYR A 62 -14.66 5.15 -15.23
N ALA A 63 -14.40 3.86 -15.33
CA ALA A 63 -13.31 3.22 -14.59
C ALA A 63 -11.93 3.73 -15.03
N ALA A 64 -11.72 3.97 -16.33
CA ALA A 64 -10.49 4.58 -16.85
C ALA A 64 -10.29 6.01 -16.31
N TYR A 65 -11.33 6.85 -16.33
CA TYR A 65 -11.25 8.20 -15.75
C TYR A 65 -11.03 8.17 -14.22
N GLY A 66 -11.68 7.25 -13.52
CA GLY A 66 -11.44 7.01 -12.10
C GLY A 66 -9.98 6.65 -11.84
N TYR A 67 -9.42 5.74 -12.63
CA TYR A 67 -8.01 5.37 -12.54
C TYR A 67 -7.09 6.58 -12.73
N PHE A 68 -7.29 7.40 -13.79
CA PHE A 68 -6.50 8.63 -13.98
C PHE A 68 -6.57 9.59 -12.79
N PHE A 69 -7.77 9.79 -12.22
CA PHE A 69 -7.95 10.67 -11.07
C PHE A 69 -7.21 10.15 -9.84
N PHE A 70 -7.32 8.86 -9.54
CA PHE A 70 -6.64 8.27 -8.39
C PHE A 70 -5.13 8.16 -8.59
N THR A 71 -4.64 7.99 -9.82
CA THR A 71 -3.21 8.12 -10.13
C THR A 71 -2.71 9.56 -9.91
N ALA A 72 -3.51 10.59 -10.22
CA ALA A 72 -3.13 11.96 -9.87
C ALA A 72 -3.08 12.17 -8.35
N LEU A 73 -4.03 11.61 -7.60
CA LEU A 73 -4.00 11.64 -6.14
C LEU A 73 -2.81 10.86 -5.56
N SER A 74 -2.44 9.71 -6.15
CA SER A 74 -1.32 8.91 -5.68
C SER A 74 0.00 9.64 -5.77
N VAL A 75 0.19 10.53 -6.76
CA VAL A 75 1.38 11.42 -6.82
C VAL A 75 1.50 12.27 -5.55
N PHE A 76 0.41 12.86 -5.07
CA PHE A 76 0.45 13.67 -3.84
C PHE A 76 0.74 12.82 -2.61
N VAL A 77 0.14 11.65 -2.53
CA VAL A 77 0.31 10.72 -1.41
C VAL A 77 1.73 10.14 -1.38
N TYR A 78 2.28 9.84 -2.55
CA TYR A 78 3.67 9.47 -2.74
C TYR A 78 4.64 10.56 -2.25
N VAL A 79 4.37 11.84 -2.52
CA VAL A 79 5.19 12.94 -1.98
C VAL A 79 5.15 12.95 -0.44
N PHE A 80 3.99 12.71 0.18
CA PHE A 80 3.91 12.60 1.64
C PHE A 80 4.70 11.41 2.18
N GLU A 81 4.60 10.23 1.54
CA GLU A 81 5.40 9.07 1.93
C GLU A 81 6.91 9.35 1.76
N MET A 82 7.31 10.02 0.68
CA MET A 82 8.71 10.40 0.46
C MET A 82 9.24 11.37 1.49
N ILE A 83 8.46 12.37 1.89
CA ILE A 83 8.85 13.31 2.95
C ILE A 83 9.06 12.56 4.27
N ASP A 84 8.19 11.61 4.61
CA ASP A 84 8.30 10.78 5.82
C ASP A 84 9.56 9.90 5.79
N VAL A 85 9.82 9.22 4.67
CA VAL A 85 11.00 8.37 4.47
C VAL A 85 12.30 9.19 4.50
N CYS A 86 12.35 10.35 3.85
CA CYS A 86 13.52 11.23 3.84
C CYS A 86 13.81 11.82 5.23
N LYS A 87 12.79 12.18 6.00
CA LYS A 87 12.96 12.60 7.39
C LYS A 87 13.53 11.47 8.25
N THR A 88 13.02 10.26 8.06
CA THR A 88 13.51 9.06 8.73
C THR A 88 14.99 8.79 8.40
N LEU A 89 15.41 8.98 7.14
CA LEU A 89 16.82 8.85 6.74
C LEU A 89 17.72 9.94 7.31
N LYS A 90 17.23 11.18 7.40
CA LYS A 90 18.02 12.33 7.84
C LYS A 90 18.22 12.35 9.36
N HIS A 91 17.22 11.90 10.12
CA HIS A 91 17.22 12.04 11.58
C HIS A 91 17.36 10.71 12.32
N ASP A 92 17.40 9.58 11.61
CA ASP A 92 17.39 8.21 12.16
C ASP A 92 16.23 7.95 13.15
N GLU A 93 15.24 8.85 13.18
CA GLU A 93 14.04 8.81 14.02
C GLU A 93 12.80 8.80 13.12
N GLU A 94 11.86 7.91 13.41
CA GLU A 94 10.60 7.77 12.69
C GLU A 94 9.44 8.18 13.60
N ASN A 95 8.70 9.23 13.23
CA ASN A 95 7.50 9.60 13.97
C ASN A 95 6.38 8.62 13.63
N ILE A 96 6.12 7.69 14.55
CA ILE A 96 5.14 6.60 14.40
C ILE A 96 3.75 7.11 13.97
N PHE A 97 3.32 8.29 14.40
CA PHE A 97 2.02 8.83 14.01
C PHE A 97 1.98 9.23 12.54
N TYR A 98 2.97 10.00 12.07
CA TYR A 98 3.05 10.43 10.67
C TYR A 98 3.29 9.25 9.73
N ALA A 99 4.14 8.29 10.11
CA ALA A 99 4.40 7.09 9.32
C ALA A 99 3.12 6.23 9.13
N ARG A 100 2.32 6.07 10.20
CA ARG A 100 1.02 5.38 10.12
C ARG A 100 0.01 6.16 9.29
N LEU A 101 -0.04 7.48 9.44
CA LEU A 101 -0.95 8.33 8.69
C LEU A 101 -0.63 8.27 7.19
N ALA A 102 0.63 8.48 6.82
CA ALA A 102 1.10 8.43 5.44
C ALA A 102 0.75 7.08 4.81
N LYS A 103 1.05 5.96 5.48
CA LYS A 103 0.76 4.63 4.94
C LYS A 103 -0.75 4.35 4.85
N SER A 104 -1.55 4.81 5.81
CA SER A 104 -3.01 4.67 5.74
C SER A 104 -3.60 5.52 4.60
N LEU A 105 -3.02 6.67 4.31
CA LEU A 105 -3.39 7.54 3.19
C LEU A 105 -3.06 6.87 1.85
N VAL A 106 -1.85 6.28 1.72
CA VAL A 106 -1.44 5.46 0.57
C VAL A 106 -2.45 4.33 0.35
N LEU A 107 -2.81 3.63 1.43
CA LEU A 107 -3.75 2.54 1.32
C LEU A 107 -5.12 2.99 0.78
N ALA A 108 -5.65 4.07 1.35
CA ALA A 108 -7.01 4.54 1.06
C ALA A 108 -7.14 5.20 -0.31
N LEU A 109 -6.10 5.93 -0.77
CA LEU A 109 -6.16 6.73 -2.00
C LEU A 109 -5.51 6.05 -3.20
N GLU A 110 -4.67 5.04 -3.02
CA GLU A 110 -3.95 4.42 -4.13
C GLU A 110 -4.12 2.90 -4.14
N GLU A 111 -3.71 2.22 -3.07
CA GLU A 111 -3.59 0.75 -3.05
C GLU A 111 -4.96 0.03 -3.11
N VAL A 112 -6.05 0.63 -2.65
CA VAL A 112 -7.41 0.08 -2.82
C VAL A 112 -8.08 0.57 -4.11
N PRO A 113 -8.13 1.89 -4.41
CA PRO A 113 -8.86 2.38 -5.58
C PRO A 113 -8.25 1.94 -6.91
N CYS A 114 -6.93 2.05 -7.08
CA CYS A 114 -6.29 1.78 -8.37
C CYS A 114 -6.48 0.32 -8.83
N PRO A 115 -6.24 -0.71 -7.99
CA PRO A 115 -6.55 -2.10 -8.36
C PRO A 115 -8.04 -2.38 -8.57
N SER A 116 -8.92 -1.68 -7.84
CA SER A 116 -10.38 -1.81 -7.99
C SER A 116 -10.84 -1.32 -9.35
N PHE A 117 -10.40 -0.13 -9.77
CA PHE A 117 -10.72 0.41 -11.09
C PHE A 117 -10.13 -0.45 -12.21
N LEU A 118 -8.92 -0.97 -12.04
CA LEU A 118 -8.33 -1.89 -13.00
C LEU A 118 -9.15 -3.18 -13.15
N ASN A 119 -9.59 -3.76 -12.03
CA ASN A 119 -10.42 -4.96 -12.07
C ASN A 119 -11.75 -4.72 -12.78
N ILE A 120 -12.40 -3.57 -12.51
CA ILE A 120 -13.64 -3.17 -13.19
C ILE A 120 -13.40 -2.96 -14.68
N LEU A 121 -12.34 -2.24 -15.05
CA LEU A 121 -11.95 -2.01 -16.44
C LEU A 121 -11.76 -3.34 -17.18
N PHE A 122 -10.97 -4.25 -16.60
CA PHE A 122 -10.61 -5.53 -17.22
C PHE A 122 -11.78 -6.51 -17.29
N THR A 123 -12.70 -6.46 -16.32
CA THR A 123 -13.91 -7.29 -16.34
C THR A 123 -14.89 -6.85 -17.42
N ASN A 124 -15.02 -5.54 -17.65
CA ASN A 124 -15.96 -5.00 -18.63
C ASN A 124 -15.38 -5.01 -20.06
N GLU A 125 -14.07 -4.78 -20.19
CA GLU A 125 -13.36 -4.79 -21.46
C GLU A 125 -12.00 -5.48 -21.35
N PRO A 126 -11.97 -6.82 -21.40
CA PRO A 126 -10.73 -7.57 -21.39
C PRO A 126 -10.01 -7.38 -22.73
N ARG A 127 -9.09 -6.42 -22.79
CA ARG A 127 -8.32 -6.13 -24.01
C ARG A 127 -6.96 -6.79 -23.99
N LEU A 128 -6.61 -7.48 -25.07
CA LEU A 128 -5.28 -8.08 -25.24
C LEU A 128 -4.15 -7.01 -25.17
N SER A 129 -4.41 -5.78 -25.67
CA SER A 129 -3.43 -4.69 -25.66
C SER A 129 -3.13 -4.10 -24.27
N LEU A 130 -4.07 -4.23 -23.33
CA LEU A 130 -3.89 -3.78 -21.94
C LEU A 130 -3.38 -4.91 -21.03
N ALA A 131 -3.48 -6.17 -21.46
CA ALA A 131 -3.14 -7.33 -20.63
C ALA A 131 -1.70 -7.34 -20.13
N ASN A 132 -0.71 -7.14 -21.02
CA ASN A 132 0.70 -7.15 -20.63
C ASN A 132 1.07 -5.98 -19.69
N PRO A 133 0.70 -4.72 -19.98
CA PRO A 133 0.86 -3.60 -19.06
C PRO A 133 0.21 -3.81 -17.69
N VAL A 134 -1.03 -4.30 -17.67
CA VAL A 134 -1.79 -4.53 -16.43
C VAL A 134 -1.19 -5.67 -15.62
N PHE A 135 -0.73 -6.73 -16.28
CA PHE A 135 -0.03 -7.83 -15.62
C PHE A 135 1.25 -7.34 -14.94
N PHE A 136 2.11 -6.64 -15.68
CA PHE A 136 3.37 -6.13 -15.15
C PHE A 136 3.15 -5.15 -14.00
N SER A 137 2.21 -4.21 -14.16
CA SER A 137 1.87 -3.24 -13.11
C SER A 137 1.28 -3.93 -11.87
N SER A 138 0.40 -4.91 -12.04
CA SER A 138 -0.17 -5.67 -10.93
C SER A 138 0.89 -6.48 -10.17
N CYS A 139 1.89 -7.02 -10.86
CA CYS A 139 3.04 -7.68 -10.22
C CYS A 139 3.86 -6.72 -9.36
N ILE A 140 4.15 -5.50 -9.86
CA ILE A 140 4.85 -4.47 -9.08
C ILE A 140 4.02 -4.08 -7.86
N LYS A 141 2.72 -3.84 -8.04
CA LYS A 141 1.80 -3.55 -6.94
C LYS A 141 1.77 -4.64 -5.89
N LEU A 142 1.81 -5.91 -6.28
CA LEU A 142 1.85 -7.02 -5.32
C LEU A 142 3.12 -6.98 -4.46
N VAL A 143 4.27 -6.62 -5.04
CA VAL A 143 5.53 -6.44 -4.30
C VAL A 143 5.42 -5.25 -3.34
N ALA A 144 4.90 -4.10 -3.81
CA ALA A 144 4.70 -2.91 -2.99
C ALA A 144 3.75 -3.16 -1.79
N LEU A 145 2.63 -3.85 -2.03
CA LEU A 145 1.67 -4.24 -0.99
C LEU A 145 2.26 -5.22 0.03
N SER A 146 3.06 -6.18 -0.45
CA SER A 146 3.75 -7.14 0.42
C SER A 146 4.75 -6.41 1.33
N TRP A 147 5.48 -5.43 0.79
CA TRP A 147 6.35 -4.55 1.57
C TRP A 147 5.56 -3.70 2.59
N GLY A 148 4.35 -3.27 2.22
CA GLY A 148 3.42 -2.59 3.12
C GLY A 148 3.10 -3.39 4.38
N ILE A 149 2.97 -4.72 4.30
CA ILE A 149 2.76 -5.59 5.47
C ILE A 149 3.96 -5.53 6.42
N ILE A 150 5.19 -5.57 5.88
CA ILE A 150 6.42 -5.48 6.66
C ILE A 150 6.46 -4.14 7.40
N LYS A 151 6.15 -3.04 6.71
CA LYS A 151 6.08 -1.69 7.29
C LYS A 151 5.00 -1.59 8.39
N PHE A 152 3.80 -2.11 8.16
CA PHE A 152 2.73 -2.12 9.17
C PHE A 152 3.10 -2.98 10.39
N THR A 153 3.80 -4.10 10.18
CA THR A 153 4.28 -4.96 11.27
C THR A 153 5.32 -4.22 12.12
N LYS A 154 6.31 -3.56 11.50
CA LYS A 154 7.29 -2.70 12.18
C LYS A 154 6.62 -1.59 12.98
N LEU A 155 5.62 -0.92 12.39
CA LEU A 155 4.86 0.16 13.03
C LEU A 155 3.88 -0.34 14.11
N ARG A 156 3.82 -1.65 14.37
CA ARG A 156 2.86 -2.29 15.30
C ARG A 156 1.41 -1.91 14.98
N PHE A 157 1.14 -1.75 13.69
CA PHE A 157 -0.14 -1.38 13.13
C PHE A 157 -0.80 -2.56 12.40
N PHE A 158 -0.08 -3.67 12.25
CA PHE A 158 -0.64 -4.93 11.74
C PHE A 158 -1.33 -5.68 12.89
N TRP A 159 -2.67 -5.71 12.86
CA TRP A 159 -3.49 -6.28 13.94
C TRP A 159 -3.14 -7.75 14.25
N PRO A 160 -2.92 -8.65 13.27
CA PRO A 160 -2.55 -10.05 13.53
C PRO A 160 -1.22 -10.22 14.29
N CYS A 161 -0.28 -9.27 14.18
CA CYS A 161 1.03 -9.36 14.81
C CYS A 161 1.11 -8.63 16.17
N LEU A 162 0.01 -8.01 16.64
CA LEU A 162 -0.02 -7.37 17.96
C LEU A 162 0.28 -8.30 19.14
N PRO A 163 -0.15 -9.57 19.16
CA PRO A 163 0.16 -10.51 20.25
C PRO A 163 1.66 -10.80 20.40
N LEU A 164 2.43 -10.62 19.31
CA LEU A 164 3.86 -10.91 19.22
C LEU A 164 4.73 -9.72 19.63
N ASN A 165 4.15 -8.65 20.19
CA ASN A 165 4.91 -7.46 20.55
C ASN A 165 5.81 -7.74 21.77
N PRO A 166 7.16 -7.70 21.63
CA PRO A 166 8.09 -8.07 22.69
C PRO A 166 8.11 -7.11 23.88
N LYS A 167 7.42 -5.96 23.79
CA LYS A 167 7.37 -4.94 24.84
C LYS A 167 6.48 -5.31 26.04
N HIS A 168 5.56 -6.25 25.88
CA HIS A 168 4.61 -6.63 26.93
C HIS A 168 4.46 -8.14 27.01
N ASP A 169 4.01 -8.63 28.17
CA ASP A 169 3.62 -10.02 28.33
C ASP A 169 2.54 -10.42 27.32
N THR A 170 2.60 -11.65 26.83
CA THR A 170 1.66 -12.20 25.85
C THR A 170 0.20 -12.04 26.28
N ARG A 171 -0.09 -12.24 27.57
CA ARG A 171 -1.44 -12.07 28.15
C ARG A 171 -1.91 -10.61 28.11
N GLU A 172 -1.02 -9.65 28.32
CA GLU A 172 -1.35 -8.22 28.24
C GLU A 172 -1.54 -7.78 26.79
N ASN A 173 -0.70 -8.26 25.86
CA ASN A 173 -0.88 -7.99 24.43
C ASN A 173 -2.20 -8.56 23.90
N VAL A 174 -2.58 -9.77 24.30
CA VAL A 174 -3.87 -10.38 23.95
C VAL A 174 -5.02 -9.54 24.49
N ARG A 175 -4.99 -9.12 25.77
CA ARG A 175 -5.99 -8.22 26.32
C ARG A 175 -6.08 -6.91 25.53
N ARG A 176 -4.95 -6.28 25.20
CA ARG A 176 -4.85 -5.03 24.42
C ARG A 176 -5.25 -5.19 22.94
N CYS A 177 -5.24 -6.42 22.43
CA CYS A 177 -5.73 -6.77 21.09
C CYS A 177 -7.27 -6.74 21.04
N PHE A 178 -7.91 -7.24 22.10
CA PHE A 178 -9.37 -7.32 22.22
C PHE A 178 -10.02 -6.15 22.98
N THR A 179 -9.23 -5.17 23.44
CA THR A 179 -9.80 -3.95 24.03
C THR A 179 -10.35 -3.06 22.92
N PHE A 180 -11.68 -2.87 22.93
CA PHE A 180 -12.35 -2.07 21.92
C PHE A 180 -12.04 -0.59 22.14
N THR A 181 -11.20 -0.03 21.27
CA THR A 181 -10.90 1.41 21.22
C THR A 181 -11.00 1.87 19.78
N LEU A 182 -11.34 3.14 19.56
CA LEU A 182 -11.46 3.72 18.22
C LEU A 182 -10.19 3.50 17.38
N TYR A 183 -9.02 3.60 18.01
CA TYR A 183 -7.73 3.27 17.40
C TYR A 183 -7.65 1.82 16.89
N ARG A 184 -8.18 0.84 17.64
CA ARG A 184 -8.22 -0.57 17.21
C ARG A 184 -9.21 -0.80 16.09
N CYS A 185 -10.37 -0.15 16.11
CA CYS A 185 -11.32 -0.21 15.01
C CYS A 185 -10.71 0.32 13.70
N CYS A 186 -10.06 1.48 13.73
CA CYS A 186 -9.34 2.03 12.58
C CYS A 186 -8.23 1.09 12.09
N MET A 187 -7.46 0.52 13.02
CA MET A 187 -6.42 -0.44 12.69
C MET A 187 -6.97 -1.69 11.98
N ILE A 188 -8.05 -2.28 12.49
CA ILE A 188 -8.69 -3.45 11.87
C ILE A 188 -9.19 -3.11 10.47
N PHE A 189 -9.87 -1.96 10.33
CA PHE A 189 -10.36 -1.49 9.04
C PHE A 189 -9.23 -1.33 8.01
N VAL A 190 -8.14 -0.64 8.39
CA VAL A 190 -6.97 -0.46 7.50
C VAL A 190 -6.35 -1.81 7.13
N ASN A 191 -6.20 -2.75 8.07
CA ASN A 191 -5.68 -4.08 7.76
C ASN A 191 -6.59 -4.87 6.80
N ILE A 192 -7.93 -4.75 6.95
CA ILE A 192 -8.89 -5.37 6.01
C ILE A 192 -8.74 -4.76 4.62
N CYS A 193 -8.67 -3.44 4.50
CA CYS A 193 -8.42 -2.76 3.24
C CYS A 193 -7.11 -3.24 2.57
N HIS A 194 -6.05 -3.45 3.35
CA HIS A 194 -4.76 -3.92 2.85
C HIS A 194 -4.85 -5.34 2.27
N ILE A 195 -5.53 -6.24 2.98
CA ILE A 195 -5.74 -7.61 2.52
C ILE A 195 -6.64 -7.63 1.28
N LEU A 196 -7.67 -6.78 1.23
CA LEU A 196 -8.54 -6.64 0.06
C LEU A 196 -7.78 -6.11 -1.17
N ALA A 197 -6.89 -5.14 -0.99
CA ALA A 197 -6.02 -4.64 -2.07
C ALA A 197 -5.17 -5.77 -2.66
N ILE A 198 -4.53 -6.57 -1.80
CA ILE A 198 -3.73 -7.74 -2.24
C ILE A 198 -4.61 -8.73 -3.01
N PHE A 199 -5.80 -9.03 -2.51
CA PHE A 199 -6.73 -9.95 -3.17
C PHE A 199 -7.14 -9.44 -4.56
N LEU A 200 -7.46 -8.15 -4.70
CA LEU A 200 -7.80 -7.54 -5.98
C LEU A 200 -6.63 -7.58 -6.98
N VAL A 201 -5.42 -7.29 -6.51
CA VAL A 201 -4.21 -7.37 -7.35
C VAL A 201 -3.96 -8.80 -7.83
N ILE A 202 -4.12 -9.81 -6.97
CA ILE A 202 -4.00 -11.23 -7.37
C ILE A 202 -5.05 -11.57 -8.43
N LYS A 203 -6.30 -11.12 -8.26
CA LYS A 203 -7.34 -11.30 -9.28
C LYS A 203 -6.96 -10.67 -10.62
N ASN A 204 -6.42 -9.46 -10.60
CA ASN A 204 -5.97 -8.76 -11.81
C ASN A 204 -4.82 -9.53 -12.50
N ILE A 205 -3.89 -10.10 -11.74
CA ILE A 205 -2.80 -10.94 -12.28
C ILE A 205 -3.37 -12.19 -12.98
N ILE A 206 -4.29 -12.90 -12.32
CA ILE A 206 -4.90 -14.11 -12.90
C ILE A 206 -5.67 -13.75 -14.18
N ALA A 207 -6.50 -12.71 -14.13
CA ALA A 207 -7.32 -12.28 -15.26
C ALA A 207 -6.49 -11.77 -16.45
N SER A 208 -5.38 -11.08 -16.20
CA SER A 208 -4.48 -10.59 -17.25
C SER A 208 -3.57 -11.68 -17.83
N LYS A 209 -3.24 -12.72 -17.05
CA LYS A 209 -2.43 -13.87 -17.49
C LYS A 209 -3.13 -14.71 -18.57
N ASP A 210 -4.44 -14.84 -18.49
CA ASP A 210 -5.22 -15.66 -19.43
C ASP A 210 -5.42 -15.00 -20.81
N GLY A 211 -4.94 -13.78 -21.00
CA GLY A 211 -5.05 -13.03 -22.25
C GLY A 211 -6.44 -12.43 -22.48
N GLY A 212 -6.49 -11.14 -22.83
CA GLY A 212 -7.75 -10.46 -23.18
C GLY A 212 -8.38 -10.98 -24.47
N ARG A 213 -9.62 -10.58 -24.75
CA ARG A 213 -10.30 -10.90 -26.01
C ARG A 213 -9.60 -10.18 -27.19
N PRO A 214 -9.52 -10.82 -28.37
CA PRO A 214 -8.96 -10.20 -29.57
C PRO A 214 -9.82 -9.00 -30.04
N ILE A 215 -9.15 -8.02 -30.66
CA ILE A 215 -9.77 -6.79 -31.15
C ILE A 215 -10.54 -7.09 -32.43
N VAL A 216 -11.84 -6.75 -32.48
CA VAL A 216 -12.53 -6.52 -33.75
C VAL A 216 -12.39 -5.04 -34.04
N VAL A 217 -11.45 -4.68 -34.92
CA VAL A 217 -11.29 -3.29 -35.37
C VAL A 217 -12.55 -2.96 -36.18
N ARG A 218 -13.31 -1.94 -35.77
CA ARG A 218 -14.28 -1.33 -36.69
C ARG A 218 -13.49 -0.38 -37.57
N GLU A 219 -13.39 -0.72 -38.86
CA GLU A 219 -12.96 0.20 -39.92
C GLU A 219 -13.83 1.46 -39.94
#